data_AF-A0A7K1T1T4-F1
#
_entry.id   AF-A0A7K1T1T4-F1
#
_cell.length_a   1.000
_cell.length_b   1.000
_cell.length_c   1.000
_cell.angle_alpha   90.00
_cell.angle_beta   90.00
_cell.angle_gamma   90.00
#
_symmetry.space_group_name_H-M   'P 1'
#
loop_
_entity.id
_entity.type
_entity.pdbx_description
1 polymer ?
#
loop_
_entity_poly.entity_id
_entity_poly.type
_entity_poly.pdbx_seq_one_letter_code
_entity_poly.pdbx_strand_id
1 'polypeptide(L)'
;MSNTKQRIFIIGKLEVRRFTVADIIILSTFASAVLIQHYLLNNKPLKTGYGLFAISFVVGVQTASSPLGLRFRSIYFSLVWLACCLFFSLNPYSLAKLPLLTFLAYHVIRLVFWKSHDREFIPFEAGRGRLFRHFSKTEGRVGGTKDKYFMKVLMITCFIILIYCMSGMVGVHIPVDK
;
A
#
# COMPACT_ATOMS: atom_id res chain seq x y z
N MET A 1 6.08 -32.93 -9.93
CA MET A 1 7.44 -32.38 -9.81
C MET A 1 7.36 -30.86 -9.72
N SER A 2 7.47 -30.31 -8.50
CA SER A 2 7.47 -28.85 -8.29
C SER A 2 8.81 -28.30 -8.72
N ASN A 3 8.83 -27.55 -9.83
CA ASN A 3 9.97 -26.75 -10.27
C ASN A 3 10.09 -25.54 -9.33
N THR A 4 10.50 -25.79 -8.09
CA THR A 4 10.68 -24.78 -7.06
C THR A 4 11.97 -24.03 -7.40
N LYS A 5 11.89 -23.08 -8.34
CA LYS A 5 12.95 -22.11 -8.59
C LYS A 5 13.43 -21.59 -7.23
N GLN A 6 14.70 -21.83 -6.91
CA GLN A 6 15.33 -21.30 -5.70
C GLN A 6 15.09 -19.79 -5.66
N ARG A 7 14.34 -19.34 -4.65
CA ARG A 7 13.98 -17.93 -4.52
C ARG A 7 15.13 -17.20 -3.84
N ILE A 8 15.56 -16.11 -4.46
CA ILE A 8 16.64 -15.28 -3.95
C ILE A 8 15.98 -14.13 -3.19
N PHE A 9 16.24 -14.09 -1.88
CA PHE A 9 15.89 -12.96 -1.02
C PHE A 9 17.11 -12.06 -0.87
N ILE A 10 16.92 -10.75 -1.04
CA ILE A 10 18.04 -9.78 -0.94
C ILE A 10 17.76 -8.79 0.21
N ILE A 11 17.75 -7.49 -0.09
CA ILE A 11 17.63 -6.40 0.88
C ILE A 11 16.22 -6.40 1.49
N GLY A 12 16.13 -6.26 2.82
CA GLY A 12 14.85 -6.25 3.53
C GLY A 12 14.04 -7.54 3.37
N LYS A 13 14.71 -8.66 3.07
CA LYS A 13 14.09 -9.95 2.76
C LYS A 13 13.07 -9.86 1.63
N LEU A 14 13.26 -8.94 0.68
CA LEU A 14 12.42 -8.85 -0.51
C LEU A 14 12.80 -9.96 -1.50
N GLU A 15 11.77 -10.53 -2.13
CA GLU A 15 11.87 -11.56 -3.15
C GLU A 15 12.21 -10.95 -4.51
N VAL A 16 13.18 -11.54 -5.20
CA VAL A 16 13.43 -11.26 -6.61
C VAL A 16 12.52 -12.15 -7.45
N ARG A 17 11.35 -11.62 -7.84
CA ARG A 17 10.42 -12.31 -8.75
C ARG A 17 10.06 -11.44 -9.95
N ARG A 18 9.90 -12.05 -11.13
CA ARG A 18 9.41 -11.35 -12.32
C ARG A 18 7.98 -10.84 -12.09
N PHE A 19 7.62 -9.76 -12.75
CA PHE A 19 6.26 -9.26 -12.75
C PHE A 19 5.30 -10.26 -13.39
N THR A 20 4.15 -10.45 -12.75
CA THR A 20 2.99 -11.08 -13.35
C THR A 20 2.16 -10.05 -14.11
N VAL A 21 1.30 -10.50 -15.01
CA VAL A 21 0.36 -9.60 -15.73
C VAL A 21 -0.46 -8.76 -14.75
N ALA A 22 -0.91 -9.36 -13.66
CA ALA A 22 -1.65 -8.63 -12.64
C ALA A 22 -0.78 -7.60 -11.87
N ASP A 23 0.53 -7.83 -11.73
CA ASP A 23 1.42 -6.82 -11.12
C ASP A 23 1.51 -5.59 -12.05
N ILE A 24 1.65 -5.84 -13.35
CA ILE A 24 1.71 -4.78 -14.37
C ILE A 24 0.41 -3.98 -14.38
N ILE A 25 -0.75 -4.64 -14.44
CA ILE A 25 -2.06 -3.97 -14.45
C ILE A 25 -2.19 -3.05 -13.23
N ILE A 26 -1.90 -3.56 -12.03
CA ILE A 26 -2.03 -2.78 -10.79
C ILE A 26 -1.08 -1.56 -10.79
N LEU A 27 0.18 -1.77 -11.15
CA LEU A 27 1.18 -0.68 -11.20
C LEU A 27 0.80 0.36 -12.26
N SER A 28 0.36 -0.08 -13.44
CA SER A 28 -0.10 0.81 -14.51
C SER A 28 -1.34 1.60 -14.10
N THR A 29 -2.31 0.98 -13.42
CA THR A 29 -3.49 1.69 -12.91
C THR A 29 -3.09 2.75 -11.88
N PHE A 30 -2.21 2.43 -10.94
CA PHE A 30 -1.76 3.40 -9.95
C PHE A 30 -0.96 4.53 -10.60
N ALA A 31 -0.01 4.22 -11.49
CA ALA A 31 0.77 5.23 -12.22
C ALA A 31 -0.14 6.17 -13.03
N SER A 32 -1.10 5.64 -13.79
CA SER A 32 -2.08 6.45 -14.53
C SER A 32 -2.90 7.35 -13.61
N ALA A 33 -3.33 6.87 -12.44
CA ALA A 33 -4.05 7.68 -11.46
C ALA A 33 -3.19 8.84 -10.94
N VAL A 34 -1.91 8.59 -10.65
CA VAL A 34 -0.96 9.65 -10.23
C VAL A 34 -0.77 10.69 -11.33
N LEU A 35 -0.59 10.25 -12.58
CA LEU A 35 -0.43 11.16 -13.73
C LEU A 35 -1.67 12.02 -13.97
N ILE A 36 -2.86 11.41 -13.95
CA ILE A 36 -4.14 12.12 -14.09
C ILE A 36 -4.30 13.14 -12.95
N GLN A 37 -3.99 12.76 -11.72
CA GLN A 37 -4.09 13.67 -10.58
C GLN A 37 -3.14 14.87 -10.71
N HIS A 38 -1.90 14.63 -11.15
CA HIS A 38 -0.93 15.70 -11.35
C HIS A 38 -1.38 16.65 -12.47
N TYR A 39 -1.91 16.11 -13.57
CA TYR A 39 -2.51 16.91 -14.64
C TYR A 39 -3.70 17.76 -14.13
N LEU A 40 -4.59 17.17 -13.33
CA LEU A 40 -5.74 17.89 -12.77
C LEU A 40 -5.32 18.98 -11.77
N LEU A 41 -4.30 18.74 -10.95
CA LEU A 41 -3.76 19.77 -10.05
C LEU A 41 -3.30 21.01 -10.82
N ASN A 42 -2.62 20.82 -11.95
CA ASN A 42 -2.05 21.91 -12.73
C ASN A 42 -3.10 22.66 -13.58
N ASN A 43 -4.22 22.03 -13.93
CA ASN A 43 -5.20 22.60 -14.87
C ASN A 43 -6.56 22.93 -14.25
N LYS A 44 -6.98 22.25 -13.17
CA LYS A 44 -8.34 22.34 -12.58
C LYS A 44 -8.34 22.18 -11.04
N PRO A 45 -7.70 23.07 -10.27
CA PRO A 45 -7.44 22.90 -8.83
C PRO A 45 -8.70 22.67 -7.96
N LEU A 46 -9.84 23.28 -8.31
CA LEU A 46 -11.11 23.09 -7.57
C LEU A 46 -11.67 21.67 -7.66
N LYS A 47 -11.43 20.93 -8.76
CA LYS A 47 -11.86 19.53 -8.91
C LYS A 47 -10.87 18.53 -8.32
N THR A 48 -9.70 19.01 -7.91
CA THR A 48 -8.57 18.20 -7.48
C THR A 48 -8.79 17.57 -6.11
N GLY A 49 -9.56 18.20 -5.22
CA GLY A 49 -9.82 17.70 -3.86
C GLY A 49 -10.51 16.33 -3.83
N TYR A 50 -11.55 16.14 -4.64
CA TYR A 50 -12.28 14.86 -4.72
C TYR A 50 -11.44 13.75 -5.35
N GLY A 51 -10.71 14.07 -6.42
CA GLY A 51 -9.79 13.11 -7.07
C GLY A 51 -8.65 12.68 -6.13
N LEU A 52 -8.12 13.64 -5.36
CA LEU A 52 -7.06 13.39 -4.38
C LEU A 52 -7.54 12.46 -3.27
N PHE A 53 -8.73 12.74 -2.72
CA PHE A 53 -9.33 11.87 -1.71
C PHE A 53 -9.57 10.46 -2.24
N ALA A 54 -10.19 10.34 -3.43
CA ALA A 54 -10.50 9.04 -4.03
C ALA A 54 -9.25 8.19 -4.25
N ILE A 55 -8.20 8.75 -4.86
CA ILE A 55 -6.95 8.02 -5.13
C ILE A 55 -6.25 7.66 -3.82
N SER A 56 -6.13 8.62 -2.90
CA SER A 56 -5.47 8.40 -1.60
C SER A 56 -6.18 7.29 -0.81
N PHE A 57 -7.51 7.33 -0.79
CA PHE A 57 -8.33 6.35 -0.07
C PHE A 57 -8.23 4.97 -0.71
N VAL A 58 -8.42 4.85 -2.03
CA VAL A 58 -8.35 3.56 -2.72
C VAL A 58 -6.98 2.92 -2.55
N VAL A 59 -5.90 3.67 -2.78
CA VAL A 59 -4.52 3.17 -2.70
C VAL A 59 -4.13 2.86 -1.25
N GLY A 60 -4.54 3.70 -0.29
CA GLY A 60 -4.32 3.48 1.14
C GLY A 60 -5.04 2.22 1.64
N VAL A 61 -6.32 2.04 1.29
CA VAL A 61 -7.10 0.85 1.63
C VAL A 61 -6.50 -0.38 0.98
N GLN A 62 -6.15 -0.32 -0.30
CA GLN A 62 -5.49 -1.42 -1.00
C GLN A 62 -4.18 -1.84 -0.33
N THR A 63 -3.41 -0.89 0.21
CA THR A 63 -2.18 -1.21 0.94
C THR A 63 -2.47 -1.84 2.31
N ALA A 64 -3.54 -1.39 2.98
CA ALA A 64 -3.87 -1.79 4.34
C ALA A 64 -4.72 -3.07 4.46
N SER A 65 -5.53 -3.44 3.46
CA SER A 65 -6.58 -4.45 3.61
C SER A 65 -6.67 -5.51 2.51
N SER A 66 -5.77 -5.49 1.53
CA SER A 66 -5.80 -6.39 0.37
C SER A 66 -4.64 -7.39 0.35
N PRO A 67 -4.78 -8.55 -0.33
CA PRO A 67 -3.69 -9.48 -0.63
C PRO A 67 -2.56 -8.83 -1.44
N LEU A 68 -2.69 -7.56 -1.84
CA LEU A 68 -1.59 -6.71 -2.30
C LEU A 68 -0.34 -6.76 -1.41
N GLY A 69 -0.48 -6.98 -0.10
CA GLY A 69 0.68 -7.22 0.76
C GLY A 69 1.59 -8.35 0.28
N LEU A 70 1.05 -9.42 -0.33
CA LEU A 70 1.89 -10.48 -0.92
C LEU A 70 2.72 -9.97 -2.11
N ARG A 71 2.22 -8.97 -2.84
CA ARG A 71 2.94 -8.37 -3.97
C ARG A 71 4.07 -7.46 -3.52
N PHE A 72 3.91 -6.74 -2.40
CA PHE A 72 4.97 -5.95 -1.75
C PHE A 72 6.14 -6.77 -1.20
N ARG A 73 6.09 -8.10 -1.32
CA ARG A 73 7.29 -8.93 -1.11
C ARG A 73 8.24 -8.87 -2.30
N SER A 74 7.77 -8.56 -3.50
CA SER A 74 8.61 -8.40 -4.68
C SER A 74 9.37 -7.08 -4.62
N ILE A 75 10.71 -7.14 -4.73
CA ILE A 75 11.54 -5.94 -4.75
C ILE A 75 11.15 -5.00 -5.89
N TYR A 76 10.93 -5.53 -7.09
CA TYR A 76 10.57 -4.71 -8.26
C TYR A 76 9.20 -4.06 -8.08
N PHE A 77 8.23 -4.78 -7.50
CA PHE A 77 6.89 -4.22 -7.27
C PHE A 77 6.94 -3.10 -6.25
N SER A 78 7.62 -3.34 -5.11
CA SER A 78 7.76 -2.33 -4.06
C SER A 78 8.52 -1.09 -4.52
N LEU A 79 9.54 -1.22 -5.37
CA LEU A 79 10.28 -0.07 -5.90
C LEU A 79 9.42 0.79 -6.82
N VAL A 80 8.69 0.18 -7.76
CA VAL A 80 7.81 0.95 -8.66
C VAL A 80 6.66 1.57 -7.86
N TRP A 81 6.08 0.85 -6.91
CA TRP A 81 5.04 1.38 -6.04
C TRP A 81 5.53 2.56 -5.20
N LEU A 82 6.72 2.43 -4.60
CA LEU A 82 7.34 3.52 -3.84
C LEU A 82 7.57 4.75 -4.71
N ALA A 83 8.05 4.59 -5.95
CA ALA A 83 8.21 5.70 -6.88
C ALA A 83 6.88 6.41 -7.15
N CYS A 84 5.79 5.67 -7.38
CA CYS A 84 4.45 6.25 -7.52
C CYS A 84 3.99 6.98 -6.24
N CYS A 85 4.22 6.40 -5.06
CA CYS A 85 3.91 7.04 -3.78
C CYS A 85 4.68 8.34 -3.58
N LEU A 86 5.98 8.35 -3.88
CA LEU A 86 6.83 9.53 -3.77
C LEU A 86 6.36 10.63 -4.73
N PHE A 87 6.10 10.28 -5.99
CA PHE A 87 5.61 11.24 -6.98
C PHE A 87 4.24 11.82 -6.60
N PHE A 88 3.32 10.97 -6.10
CA PHE A 88 2.02 11.43 -5.61
C PHE A 88 2.16 12.35 -4.39
N SER A 89 3.12 12.08 -3.49
CA SER A 89 3.36 12.88 -2.28
C SER A 89 3.96 14.27 -2.53
N LEU A 90 4.38 14.58 -3.75
CA LEU A 90 4.77 15.94 -4.16
C LEU A 90 3.58 16.92 -4.14
N ASN A 91 2.37 16.40 -4.10
CA ASN A 91 1.16 17.21 -4.01
C ASN A 91 1.09 17.88 -2.62
N PRO A 92 0.81 19.20 -2.52
CA PRO A 92 0.85 19.91 -1.25
C PRO A 92 -0.18 19.44 -0.21
N TYR A 93 -1.26 18.77 -0.64
CA TYR A 93 -2.29 18.29 0.27
C TYR A 93 -1.79 17.14 1.16
N SER A 94 -2.12 17.20 2.45
CA SER A 94 -1.78 16.18 3.45
C SER A 94 -2.21 14.76 3.06
N LEU A 95 -3.38 14.60 2.44
CA LEU A 95 -3.88 13.30 1.97
C LEU A 95 -3.01 12.63 0.93
N ALA A 96 -2.23 13.38 0.16
CA ALA A 96 -1.31 12.81 -0.81
C ALA A 96 -0.17 12.01 -0.17
N LYS A 97 0.05 12.18 1.14
CA LYS A 97 1.01 11.41 1.93
C LYS A 97 0.47 10.04 2.35
N LEU A 98 -0.84 9.82 2.27
CA LEU A 98 -1.49 8.59 2.75
C LEU A 98 -0.95 7.31 2.07
N PRO A 99 -0.78 7.24 0.73
CA PRO A 99 -0.19 6.07 0.07
C PRO A 99 1.23 5.74 0.56
N LEU A 100 2.07 6.77 0.73
CA LEU A 100 3.45 6.60 1.18
C LEU A 100 3.49 6.10 2.63
N LEU A 101 2.73 6.74 3.54
CA LEU A 101 2.73 6.38 4.95
C LEU A 101 2.16 4.98 5.20
N THR A 102 1.10 4.60 4.50
CA THR A 102 0.54 3.23 4.59
C THR A 102 1.48 2.19 4.02
N PHE A 103 2.20 2.49 2.92
CA PHE A 103 3.23 1.62 2.36
C PHE A 103 4.39 1.39 3.35
N LEU A 104 4.88 2.47 3.98
CA LEU A 104 5.92 2.38 4.99
C LEU A 104 5.46 1.59 6.22
N ALA A 105 4.25 1.86 6.71
CA ALA A 105 3.66 1.13 7.84
C ALA A 105 3.56 -0.38 7.57
N TYR A 106 3.13 -0.76 6.35
CA TYR A 106 3.12 -2.16 5.92
C TYR A 106 4.52 -2.79 5.99
N HIS A 107 5.54 -2.14 5.43
CA HIS A 107 6.90 -2.67 5.41
C HIS A 107 7.52 -2.76 6.81
N VAL A 108 7.28 -1.78 7.68
CA VAL A 108 7.70 -1.83 9.09
C VAL A 108 7.07 -3.03 9.80
N ILE A 109 5.76 -3.20 9.69
CA ILE A 109 5.05 -4.31 10.32
C ILE A 109 5.54 -5.66 9.79
N ARG A 110 5.77 -5.78 8.48
CA ARG A 110 6.33 -6.98 7.86
C ARG A 110 7.70 -7.33 8.45
N LEU A 111 8.61 -6.35 8.55
CA LEU A 111 9.96 -6.58 9.09
C LEU A 111 9.93 -6.96 10.57
N VAL A 112 9.09 -6.30 11.37
CA VAL A 112 8.90 -6.64 12.79
C VAL A 112 8.35 -8.07 12.93
N PHE A 113 7.32 -8.43 12.15
CA PHE A 113 6.76 -9.77 12.17
C PHE A 113 7.80 -10.84 11.83
N TRP A 114 8.58 -10.59 10.77
CA TRP A 114 9.64 -11.48 10.33
C TRP A 114 10.69 -11.67 11.42
N LYS A 115 11.19 -10.58 12.04
CA LYS A 115 12.17 -10.64 13.13
C LYS A 115 11.67 -11.42 14.36
N SER A 116 10.37 -11.41 14.62
CA SER A 116 9.78 -12.08 15.78
C SER A 116 9.36 -13.54 15.55
N HIS A 117 9.21 -13.98 14.31
CA HIS A 117 8.61 -15.29 13.99
C HIS A 117 9.35 -16.07 12.89
N ASP A 118 10.47 -15.55 12.38
CA ASP A 118 11.32 -16.14 11.34
C ASP A 118 10.57 -16.62 10.09
N ARG A 119 9.46 -15.95 9.77
CA ARG A 119 8.59 -16.28 8.62
C ARG A 119 7.90 -15.03 8.09
N GLU A 120 7.42 -15.09 6.85
CA GLU A 120 6.80 -13.93 6.21
C GLU A 120 5.40 -13.63 6.72
N PHE A 121 5.08 -12.34 6.88
CA PHE A 121 3.75 -11.87 7.25
C PHE A 121 2.74 -12.14 6.13
N ILE A 122 1.69 -12.92 6.40
CA ILE A 122 0.60 -13.16 5.43
C ILE A 122 -0.55 -12.19 5.76
N PRO A 123 -0.80 -11.17 4.92
CA PRO A 123 -1.93 -10.27 5.11
C PRO A 123 -3.25 -11.04 4.95
N PHE A 124 -4.25 -10.62 5.72
CA PHE A 124 -5.61 -11.15 5.61
C PHE A 124 -6.45 -10.17 4.80
N GLU A 125 -7.47 -10.68 4.11
CA GLU A 125 -8.50 -9.83 3.52
C GLU A 125 -9.47 -9.35 4.60
N ALA A 126 -9.71 -8.05 4.67
CA ALA A 126 -10.74 -7.49 5.54
C ALA A 126 -12.09 -7.45 4.82
N GLY A 127 -13.10 -8.17 5.33
CA GLY A 127 -14.46 -8.12 4.78
C GLY A 127 -15.54 -8.40 5.84
N ARG A 128 -16.66 -7.66 5.81
CA ARG A 128 -17.88 -7.82 6.67
C ARG A 128 -17.62 -8.38 8.09
N GLY A 129 -16.70 -7.77 8.84
CA GLY A 129 -16.40 -8.14 10.23
C GLY A 129 -15.53 -9.40 10.43
N ARG A 130 -15.01 -10.02 9.37
CA ARG A 130 -14.11 -11.18 9.43
C ARG A 130 -12.84 -10.90 8.63
N LEU A 131 -11.72 -11.43 9.13
CA LEU A 131 -10.46 -11.46 8.40
C LEU A 131 -10.38 -12.81 7.68
N PHE A 132 -10.51 -12.80 6.35
CA PHE A 132 -10.45 -14.02 5.54
C PHE A 132 -9.02 -14.46 5.35
N ARG A 133 -8.82 -15.76 5.49
CA ARG A 133 -7.52 -16.42 5.43
C ARG A 133 -7.11 -16.63 3.98
N HIS A 134 -6.06 -15.95 3.54
CA HIS A 134 -5.45 -16.21 2.24
C HIS A 134 -4.42 -17.35 2.36
N PHE A 135 -4.47 -18.32 1.44
CA PHE A 135 -3.42 -19.33 1.34
C PHE A 135 -2.23 -18.74 0.59
N SER A 136 -1.10 -18.60 1.28
CA SER A 136 0.13 -18.13 0.66
C SER A 136 0.80 -19.30 -0.06
N LYS A 137 0.64 -19.39 -1.38
CA LYS A 137 1.39 -20.36 -2.20
C LYS A 137 2.91 -20.24 -2.00
N THR A 138 3.38 -19.04 -1.68
CA THR A 138 4.80 -18.76 -1.46
C THR A 138 5.32 -19.33 -0.15
N GLU A 139 4.50 -19.38 0.90
CA GLU A 139 4.86 -19.89 2.23
C GLU A 139 4.34 -21.31 2.48
N GLY A 140 3.56 -21.88 1.56
CA GLY A 140 2.90 -23.17 1.74
C GLY A 140 1.93 -23.22 2.93
N ARG A 141 1.52 -22.06 3.45
CA ARG A 141 0.71 -21.96 4.68
C ARG A 141 -0.40 -20.94 4.55
N VAL A 142 -1.42 -21.12 5.39
CA VAL A 142 -2.48 -20.13 5.63
C VAL A 142 -2.04 -19.15 6.72
N GLY A 143 -2.55 -17.92 6.67
CA GLY A 143 -2.39 -16.96 7.76
C GLY A 143 -2.87 -17.52 9.12
N GLY A 144 -2.03 -17.39 10.15
CA GLY A 144 -2.29 -17.87 11.50
C GLY A 144 -2.85 -16.80 12.45
N THR A 145 -2.96 -17.13 13.73
CA THR A 145 -3.41 -16.18 14.78
C THR A 145 -2.47 -14.99 14.95
N LYS A 146 -1.15 -15.23 14.84
CA LYS A 146 -0.13 -14.17 14.90
C LYS A 146 -0.24 -13.21 13.71
N ASP A 147 -0.39 -13.74 12.49
CA ASP A 147 -0.62 -12.92 11.30
C ASP A 147 -1.92 -12.08 11.47
N LYS A 148 -2.99 -12.68 12.00
CA LYS A 148 -4.25 -11.95 12.30
C LYS A 148 -4.03 -10.79 13.29
N TYR A 149 -3.21 -10.99 14.33
CA TYR A 149 -2.89 -9.94 15.29
C TYR A 149 -2.15 -8.78 14.63
N PHE A 150 -1.08 -9.06 13.88
CA PHE A 150 -0.31 -8.02 13.19
C PHE A 150 -1.13 -7.32 12.08
N MET A 151 -2.06 -8.02 11.45
CA MET A 151 -3.02 -7.40 10.53
C MET A 151 -3.92 -6.38 11.24
N LYS A 152 -4.41 -6.69 12.45
CA LYS A 152 -5.19 -5.72 13.24
C LYS A 152 -4.35 -4.50 13.61
N VAL A 153 -3.10 -4.73 14.03
CA VAL A 153 -2.16 -3.64 14.32
C VAL A 153 -1.97 -2.76 13.08
N LEU A 154 -1.73 -3.37 11.91
CA LEU A 154 -1.61 -2.64 10.64
C LEU A 154 -2.85 -1.81 10.33
N MET A 155 -4.05 -2.39 10.45
CA MET A 155 -5.29 -1.64 10.19
C MET A 155 -5.47 -0.46 11.15
N ILE A 156 -5.16 -0.63 12.45
CA ILE A 156 -5.22 0.45 13.44
C ILE A 156 -4.20 1.54 13.09
N THR A 157 -2.97 1.17 12.77
CA THR A 157 -1.92 2.12 12.35
C THR A 157 -2.33 2.89 11.10
N CYS A 158 -2.85 2.21 10.07
CA CYS A 158 -3.34 2.84 8.85
C CYS A 158 -4.54 3.77 9.11
N PHE A 159 -5.43 3.42 10.05
CA PHE A 159 -6.53 4.27 10.45
C PHE A 159 -6.05 5.55 11.16
N ILE A 160 -5.06 5.44 12.04
CA ILE A 160 -4.42 6.61 12.68
C ILE A 160 -3.77 7.51 11.63
N ILE A 161 -3.05 6.92 10.65
CA ILE A 161 -2.44 7.66 9.54
C ILE A 161 -3.53 8.40 8.73
N LEU A 162 -4.66 7.74 8.45
CA LEU A 162 -5.78 8.36 7.75
C LEU A 162 -6.31 9.57 8.51
N ILE A 163 -6.59 9.45 9.81
CA ILE A 163 -7.04 10.58 10.65
C ILE A 163 -6.03 11.72 10.60
N TYR A 164 -4.74 11.43 10.75
CA TYR A 164 -3.68 12.43 10.67
C TYR A 164 -3.64 13.14 9.30
N CYS A 165 -3.79 12.40 8.21
CA CYS A 165 -3.83 12.98 6.87
C CYS A 165 -5.09 13.83 6.67
N MET A 166 -6.23 13.43 7.23
CA MET A 166 -7.49 14.17 7.15
C MET A 166 -7.49 15.43 8.03
N SER A 167 -6.89 15.39 9.22
CA SER A 167 -6.80 16.58 10.09
C SER A 167 -5.98 17.69 9.44
N GLY A 168 -4.99 17.34 8.61
CA GLY A 168 -4.25 18.30 7.79
C GLY A 168 -5.07 19.02 6.71
N MET A 169 -6.32 18.62 6.46
CA MET A 169 -7.26 19.36 5.63
C MET A 169 -8.09 20.38 6.42
N VAL A 170 -8.27 20.16 7.73
CA VAL A 170 -9.09 21.02 8.60
C VAL A 170 -8.28 22.29 8.87
N GLY A 171 -8.54 23.35 8.11
CA GLY A 171 -7.84 24.64 8.20
C GLY A 171 -7.05 25.04 6.95
N VAL A 172 -7.06 24.24 5.89
CA VAL A 172 -6.53 24.67 4.59
C VAL A 172 -7.54 25.63 3.97
N HIS A 173 -7.32 26.93 4.11
CA HIS A 173 -7.95 27.94 3.27
C HIS A 173 -7.66 27.53 1.82
N ILE A 174 -8.70 27.21 1.05
CA ILE A 174 -8.60 27.18 -0.40
C ILE A 174 -8.20 28.61 -0.79
N PRO A 175 -6.99 28.87 -1.32
CA PRO A 175 -6.75 30.15 -1.93
C PRO A 175 -7.75 30.24 -3.08
N VAL A 176 -8.78 31.06 -2.89
CA VAL A 176 -9.61 31.55 -3.97
C VAL A 176 -8.71 32.55 -4.67
N ASP A 177 -7.85 32.07 -5.57
CA ASP A 177 -7.07 32.97 -6.41
C ASP A 177 -8.05 33.78 -7.26
N LYS A 178 -7.85 35.10 -7.20
CA LYS A 178 -8.55 36.15 -7.95
C LYS A 178 -8.30 36.05 -9.44
#